data_AF-A0A3D0IGU5-F1
#
_entry.id   AF-A0A3D0IGU5-F1
#
_cell.length_a   1.000
_cell.length_b   1.000
_cell.length_c   1.000
_cell.angle_alpha   90.00
_cell.angle_beta   90.00
_cell.angle_gamma   90.00
#
_symmetry.space_group_name_H-M   'P 1'
#
loop_
_entity.id
_entity.type
_entity.pdbx_description
1 polymer ?
#
loop_
_entity_poly.entity_id
_entity_poly.type
_entity_poly.pdbx_seq_one_letter_code
_entity_poly.pdbx_strand_id
1 'polypeptide(L)'
;MKKTKLLSIVLALVMVLPVTSCSSKKKESGESASDTSETEVKSEIPAIEGYDLLWNDEFDGEKMDESKWNYEPHEPGWTNNELQEYTSSTDNVFVRDGNLVLKAIKTEKDGKEYYTSGKVTGQNKTDFTYGKVVVSAKVPEGQGLWPAIWMMPKDESHYGQWPKCGEIDI
;
A
#
# COMPACT_ATOMS: atom_id res chain seq x y z
N MET A 1 -19.85 -1.32 -57.90
CA MET A 1 -21.24 -1.77 -57.67
C MET A 1 -21.74 -1.12 -56.38
N LYS A 2 -22.70 -0.20 -56.51
CA LYS A 2 -23.29 0.56 -55.39
C LYS A 2 -24.33 -0.30 -54.68
N LYS A 3 -24.31 -0.36 -53.35
CA LYS A 3 -25.50 -0.62 -52.54
C LYS A 3 -25.55 0.37 -51.37
N THR A 4 -26.52 1.25 -51.48
CA THR A 4 -26.97 2.24 -50.51
C THR A 4 -28.15 1.70 -49.71
N LYS A 5 -28.49 2.41 -48.61
CA LYS A 5 -29.75 2.43 -47.83
C LYS A 5 -29.80 1.44 -46.64
N LEU A 6 -30.34 1.79 -45.47
CA LEU A 6 -31.41 2.75 -45.18
C LEU A 6 -31.31 3.30 -43.73
N LEU A 7 -31.53 4.60 -43.58
CA LEU A 7 -31.74 5.34 -42.33
C LEU A 7 -33.19 5.13 -41.87
N SER A 8 -33.46 5.03 -40.56
CA SER A 8 -34.82 5.17 -40.02
C SER A 8 -34.81 6.07 -38.79
N ILE A 9 -35.30 7.28 -39.02
CA ILE A 9 -35.65 8.31 -38.05
C ILE A 9 -37.10 8.05 -37.66
N VAL A 10 -37.39 8.01 -36.36
CA VAL A 10 -38.77 8.11 -35.85
C VAL A 10 -38.86 9.37 -35.00
N LEU A 11 -39.74 10.28 -35.43
CA LEU A 11 -40.04 11.57 -34.83
C LEU A 11 -41.53 11.58 -34.44
N ALA A 12 -41.80 12.31 -33.34
CA ALA A 12 -43.08 12.90 -32.92
C ALA A 12 -44.01 12.02 -32.06
N LEU A 13 -44.41 12.52 -30.88
CA LEU A 13 -45.52 13.48 -30.76
C LEU A 13 -45.55 14.13 -29.36
N VAL A 14 -45.65 15.46 -29.34
CA VAL A 14 -45.89 16.29 -28.15
C VAL A 14 -47.40 16.41 -27.94
N MET A 15 -47.89 16.26 -26.71
CA MET A 15 -49.23 16.70 -26.31
C MET A 15 -49.15 17.48 -24.99
N VAL A 16 -49.81 18.64 -24.98
CA VAL A 16 -49.75 19.69 -23.96
C VAL A 16 -51.20 20.07 -23.56
N LEU A 17 -51.46 20.08 -22.23
CA LEU A 17 -52.48 20.83 -21.44
C LEU A 17 -53.96 20.37 -21.46
N PRO A 18 -54.79 20.63 -20.37
CA PRO A 18 -54.84 21.86 -19.56
C PRO A 18 -54.96 21.75 -18.02
N VAL A 19 -54.91 22.95 -17.42
CA VAL A 19 -54.77 23.38 -16.02
C VAL A 19 -56.13 23.56 -15.31
N THR A 20 -56.09 23.63 -13.96
CA THR A 20 -56.99 24.26 -12.94
C THR A 20 -57.36 23.25 -11.84
N SER A 21 -57.45 23.53 -10.53
CA SER A 21 -57.68 24.76 -9.76
C SER A 21 -57.22 24.60 -8.28
N CYS A 22 -57.10 25.72 -7.56
CA CYS A 22 -56.52 25.91 -6.22
C CYS A 22 -57.35 25.40 -5.02
N SER A 23 -56.69 25.12 -3.87
CA SER A 23 -56.98 25.82 -2.60
C SER A 23 -55.93 25.59 -1.48
N SER A 24 -55.29 26.70 -1.06
CA SER A 24 -55.01 27.17 0.31
C SER A 24 -54.17 26.38 1.35
N LYS A 25 -52.93 26.86 1.53
CA LYS A 25 -52.19 27.19 2.78
C LYS A 25 -52.19 26.22 3.98
N LYS A 26 -50.97 25.77 4.35
CA LYS A 26 -50.34 26.16 5.63
C LYS A 26 -48.81 26.14 5.49
N LYS A 27 -48.17 27.17 6.03
CA LYS A 27 -46.74 27.44 6.05
C LYS A 27 -46.21 26.94 7.39
N GLU A 28 -45.23 26.06 7.40
CA GLU A 28 -44.42 25.78 8.58
C GLU A 28 -42.99 25.49 8.14
N SER A 29 -42.09 26.30 8.70
CA SER A 29 -40.65 26.24 8.64
C SER A 29 -40.15 25.03 9.42
N GLY A 30 -39.20 24.27 8.85
CA GLY A 30 -38.47 23.24 9.57
C GLY A 30 -37.31 22.75 8.73
N GLU A 31 -36.11 23.05 9.22
CA GLU A 31 -34.81 22.42 8.93
C GLU A 31 -34.73 21.41 7.78
N SER A 32 -34.00 21.79 6.74
CA SER A 32 -33.37 20.85 5.82
C SER A 32 -32.22 20.16 6.55
N ALA A 33 -32.51 19.09 7.28
CA ALA A 33 -31.50 18.11 7.66
C ALA A 33 -31.03 17.41 6.38
N SER A 34 -29.90 17.88 5.86
CA SER A 34 -29.08 17.17 4.89
C SER A 34 -28.64 15.86 5.54
N ASP A 35 -29.37 14.79 5.28
CA ASP A 35 -28.96 13.43 5.58
C ASP A 35 -27.84 13.03 4.60
N THR A 36 -26.66 13.60 4.83
CA THR A 36 -25.41 13.07 4.30
C THR A 36 -25.04 11.90 5.17
N SER A 37 -25.53 10.72 4.77
CA SER A 37 -25.00 9.42 5.14
C SER A 37 -23.52 9.37 4.76
N GLU A 38 -22.65 9.88 5.63
CA GLU A 38 -21.22 9.58 5.62
C GLU A 38 -21.08 8.07 5.80
N THR A 39 -20.74 7.39 4.71
CA THR A 39 -20.33 6.00 4.76
C THR A 39 -19.00 5.97 5.50
N GLU A 40 -19.03 5.65 6.80
CA GLU A 40 -17.84 5.30 7.56
C GLU A 40 -17.15 4.12 6.85
N VAL A 41 -16.07 4.43 6.13
CA VAL A 41 -15.12 3.41 5.70
C VAL A 41 -14.45 2.89 6.96
N LYS A 42 -14.96 1.78 7.48
CA LYS A 42 -14.36 1.05 8.59
C LYS A 42 -12.90 0.79 8.25
N SER A 43 -11.98 1.34 9.04
CA SER A 43 -10.56 1.04 8.95
C SER A 43 -10.38 -0.49 8.96
N GLU A 44 -9.77 -1.03 7.89
CA GLU A 44 -9.47 -2.47 7.77
C GLU A 44 -8.37 -2.91 8.76
N ILE A 45 -7.73 -1.96 9.44
CA ILE A 45 -6.66 -2.21 10.40
C ILE A 45 -7.26 -2.78 11.70
N PRO A 46 -6.86 -3.99 12.12
CA PRO A 46 -7.38 -4.59 13.35
C PRO A 46 -7.05 -3.74 14.58
N ALA A 47 -8.09 -3.34 15.33
CA ALA A 47 -7.90 -2.71 16.62
C ALA A 47 -7.32 -3.71 17.62
N ILE A 48 -6.32 -3.30 18.40
CA ILE A 48 -5.70 -4.11 19.45
C ILE A 48 -6.04 -3.48 20.79
N GLU A 49 -6.74 -4.23 21.65
CA GLU A 49 -7.13 -3.75 22.98
C GLU A 49 -5.91 -3.27 23.78
N GLY A 50 -6.01 -2.07 24.34
CA GLY A 50 -4.94 -1.44 25.13
C GLY A 50 -3.86 -0.74 24.30
N TYR A 51 -4.01 -0.65 22.97
CA TYR A 51 -3.08 0.04 22.09
C TYR A 51 -3.80 1.04 21.18
N ASP A 52 -3.20 2.21 21.00
CA ASP A 52 -3.58 3.17 19.96
C ASP A 52 -2.69 2.98 18.73
N LEU A 53 -3.28 3.12 17.54
CA LEU A 53 -2.52 3.02 16.29
C LEU A 53 -1.59 4.23 16.14
N LEU A 54 -0.28 4.01 16.23
CA LEU A 54 0.73 5.06 16.04
C LEU A 54 1.08 5.28 14.57
N TRP A 55 1.26 4.19 13.83
CA TRP A 55 1.74 4.19 12.46
C TRP A 55 1.37 2.86 11.78
N ASN A 56 1.10 2.89 10.48
CA ASN A 56 0.85 1.70 9.68
C ASN A 56 1.20 1.92 8.20
N ASP A 57 1.29 0.83 7.45
CA ASP A 57 1.26 0.84 6.00
C ASP A 57 0.55 -0.43 5.50
N GLU A 58 -0.63 -0.27 4.90
CA GLU A 58 -1.41 -1.38 4.31
C GLU A 58 -1.03 -1.63 2.84
N PHE A 59 -0.11 -0.84 2.28
CA PHE A 59 0.36 -0.97 0.89
C PHE A 59 -0.77 -0.89 -0.16
N ASP A 60 -1.77 -0.04 0.07
CA ASP A 60 -2.90 0.19 -0.86
C ASP A 60 -2.52 0.99 -2.12
N GLY A 61 -1.34 1.63 -2.13
CA GLY A 61 -0.86 2.41 -3.27
C GLY A 61 -0.38 1.54 -4.43
N GLU A 62 -0.25 2.13 -5.62
CA GLU A 62 0.31 1.43 -6.79
C GLU A 62 1.83 1.14 -6.66
N LYS A 63 2.49 1.82 -5.73
CA LYS A 63 3.93 1.73 -5.45
C LYS A 63 4.19 1.90 -3.96
N MET A 64 5.39 1.50 -3.53
CA MET A 64 5.86 1.73 -2.16
C MET A 64 5.84 3.22 -1.83
N ASP A 65 5.32 3.56 -0.65
CA ASP A 65 5.32 4.94 -0.15
C ASP A 65 6.73 5.34 0.32
N GLU A 66 7.42 6.12 -0.51
CA GLU A 66 8.77 6.62 -0.21
C GLU A 66 8.80 7.70 0.89
N SER A 67 7.66 8.17 1.40
CA SER A 67 7.64 8.95 2.65
C SER A 67 7.77 8.06 3.89
N LYS A 68 7.48 6.76 3.76
CA LYS A 68 7.51 5.74 4.81
C LYS A 68 8.72 4.79 4.73
N TRP A 69 9.13 4.42 3.51
CA TRP A 69 10.14 3.40 3.28
C TRP A 69 11.26 3.86 2.35
N ASN A 70 12.51 3.50 2.65
CA ASN A 70 13.67 3.66 1.76
C ASN A 70 13.92 2.36 1.01
N TYR A 71 14.40 2.46 -0.24
CA TYR A 71 15.14 1.36 -0.86
C TYR A 71 16.55 1.31 -0.26
N GLU A 72 17.09 0.11 -0.05
CA GLU A 72 18.40 -0.10 0.57
C GLU A 72 19.31 -0.95 -0.34
N PRO A 73 19.81 -0.37 -1.46
CA PRO A 73 20.64 -1.11 -2.41
C PRO A 73 22.04 -1.36 -1.84
N HIS A 74 22.55 -2.57 -2.05
CA HIS A 74 23.88 -2.99 -1.63
C HIS A 74 24.43 -4.06 -2.56
N GLU A 75 25.75 -4.06 -2.71
CA GLU A 75 26.48 -5.11 -3.41
C GLU A 75 26.39 -6.46 -2.68
N PRO A 76 26.57 -7.59 -3.39
CA PRO A 76 26.68 -8.90 -2.76
C PRO A 76 27.73 -8.94 -1.64
N GLY A 77 27.41 -9.66 -0.57
CA GLY A 77 28.32 -9.92 0.54
C GLY A 77 28.38 -8.83 1.62
N TRP A 78 27.54 -7.80 1.53
CA TRP A 78 27.64 -6.58 2.35
C TRP A 78 27.72 -6.81 3.87
N THR A 79 26.86 -7.66 4.47
CA THR A 79 26.87 -7.88 5.93
C THR A 79 27.28 -9.31 6.30
N ASN A 80 26.65 -10.32 5.71
CA ASN A 80 26.77 -11.72 6.16
C ASN A 80 27.23 -12.69 5.06
N ASN A 81 28.05 -12.21 4.11
CA ASN A 81 28.41 -12.97 2.90
C ASN A 81 27.16 -13.41 2.11
N GLU A 82 26.10 -12.60 2.16
CA GLU A 82 24.86 -12.84 1.43
C GLU A 82 25.10 -12.75 -0.08
N LEU A 83 24.44 -13.58 -0.88
CA LEU A 83 24.76 -13.72 -2.31
C LEU A 83 24.10 -12.67 -3.20
N GLN A 84 23.05 -12.03 -2.72
CA GLN A 84 22.24 -11.12 -3.52
C GLN A 84 22.79 -9.70 -3.55
N GLU A 85 22.65 -9.07 -4.71
CA GLU A 85 22.62 -7.62 -4.82
C GLU A 85 21.23 -7.13 -4.37
N TYR A 86 21.16 -6.21 -3.40
CA TYR A 86 19.93 -5.51 -3.12
C TYR A 86 19.75 -4.37 -4.13
N THR A 87 18.58 -4.27 -4.75
CA THR A 87 18.32 -3.28 -5.80
C THR A 87 17.09 -2.42 -5.49
N SER A 88 16.94 -1.31 -6.22
CA SER A 88 15.71 -0.50 -6.25
C SER A 88 14.80 -0.84 -7.45
N SER A 89 15.06 -1.94 -8.16
CA SER A 89 14.29 -2.33 -9.34
C SER A 89 12.88 -2.77 -8.96
N THR A 90 11.89 -2.43 -9.79
CA THR A 90 10.51 -2.93 -9.66
C THR A 90 10.39 -4.43 -9.91
N ASP A 91 11.45 -5.10 -10.38
CA ASP A 91 11.49 -6.56 -10.42
C ASP A 91 11.68 -7.16 -9.01
N ASN A 92 12.36 -6.44 -8.11
CA ASN A 92 12.67 -6.89 -6.76
C ASN A 92 11.77 -6.27 -5.69
N VAL A 93 11.35 -5.02 -5.85
CA VAL A 93 10.55 -4.28 -4.86
C VAL A 93 9.37 -3.62 -5.56
N PHE A 94 8.16 -4.09 -5.29
CA PHE A 94 6.95 -3.54 -5.89
C PHE A 94 5.74 -3.80 -5.00
N VAL A 95 4.66 -3.03 -5.22
CA VAL A 95 3.37 -3.29 -4.57
C VAL A 95 2.49 -4.07 -5.53
N ARG A 96 1.82 -5.10 -5.02
CA ARG A 96 0.84 -5.88 -5.79
C ARG A 96 -0.23 -6.43 -4.86
N ASP A 97 -1.48 -6.25 -5.24
CA ASP A 97 -2.66 -6.77 -4.53
C ASP A 97 -2.67 -6.36 -3.03
N GLY A 98 -2.37 -5.09 -2.73
CA GLY A 98 -2.33 -4.58 -1.34
C GLY A 98 -1.17 -5.11 -0.50
N ASN A 99 -0.06 -5.54 -1.13
CA ASN A 99 1.09 -6.08 -0.43
C ASN A 99 2.39 -5.49 -1.00
N LEU A 100 3.33 -5.12 -0.13
CA LEU A 100 4.72 -4.96 -0.53
C LEU A 100 5.33 -6.32 -0.84
N VAL A 101 5.88 -6.47 -2.04
CA VAL A 101 6.55 -7.68 -2.51
C VAL A 101 8.05 -7.41 -2.57
N LEU A 102 8.81 -8.13 -1.74
CA LEU A 102 10.26 -8.26 -1.84
C LEU A 102 10.57 -9.60 -2.50
N LYS A 103 11.02 -9.54 -3.76
CA LYS A 103 11.23 -10.71 -4.60
C LYS A 103 12.72 -10.98 -4.79
N ALA A 104 13.17 -12.11 -4.27
CA ALA A 104 14.46 -12.67 -4.65
C ALA A 104 14.38 -13.27 -6.07
N ILE A 105 15.35 -12.94 -6.92
CA ILE A 105 15.43 -13.42 -8.30
C ILE A 105 16.80 -14.08 -8.48
N LYS A 106 16.78 -15.34 -8.92
CA LYS A 106 17.97 -16.03 -9.42
C LYS A 106 18.04 -15.86 -10.93
N THR A 107 19.19 -15.42 -11.41
CA THR A 107 19.52 -15.28 -12.84
C THR A 107 20.97 -15.73 -13.09
N GLU A 108 21.51 -15.41 -14.26
CA GLU A 108 22.88 -15.65 -14.66
C GLU A 108 23.55 -14.33 -15.07
N LYS A 109 24.78 -14.11 -14.62
CA LYS A 109 25.64 -12.99 -15.02
C LYS A 109 27.03 -13.54 -15.30
N ASP A 110 27.54 -13.32 -16.51
CA ASP A 110 28.86 -13.80 -16.96
C ASP A 110 29.08 -15.32 -16.77
N GLY A 111 28.05 -16.12 -17.05
CA GLY A 111 28.11 -17.58 -16.91
C GLY A 111 28.12 -18.08 -15.46
N LYS A 112 27.81 -17.22 -14.49
CA LYS A 112 27.72 -17.55 -13.06
C LYS A 112 26.34 -17.23 -12.52
N GLU A 113 25.94 -17.98 -11.49
CA GLU A 113 24.72 -17.68 -10.75
C GLU A 113 24.77 -16.27 -10.18
N TYR A 114 23.67 -15.54 -10.34
CA TYR A 114 23.51 -14.19 -9.85
C TYR A 114 22.17 -14.04 -9.16
N TYR A 115 22.17 -13.31 -8.05
CA TYR A 115 21.00 -13.16 -7.21
C TYR A 115 20.73 -11.66 -7.04
N THR A 116 19.48 -11.26 -7.21
CA THR A 116 19.02 -9.93 -6.81
C THR A 116 17.87 -10.06 -5.82
N SER A 117 17.72 -9.08 -4.93
CA SER A 117 16.61 -9.04 -3.97
C SER A 117 16.24 -7.60 -3.61
N GLY A 118 15.19 -7.47 -2.80
CA GLY A 118 14.74 -6.21 -2.23
C GLY A 118 15.06 -6.11 -0.75
N LYS A 119 15.57 -4.97 -0.32
CA LYS A 119 15.67 -4.56 1.09
C LYS A 119 15.10 -3.15 1.22
N VAL A 120 14.26 -2.96 2.22
CA VAL A 120 13.65 -1.66 2.52
C VAL A 120 13.80 -1.34 4.00
N THR A 121 13.88 -0.05 4.34
CA THR A 121 14.04 0.40 5.73
C THR A 121 13.12 1.58 6.04
N GLY A 122 12.66 1.68 7.29
CA GLY A 122 11.98 2.87 7.81
C GLY A 122 12.94 3.93 8.37
N GLN A 123 14.26 3.78 8.13
CA GLN A 123 15.30 4.60 8.75
C GLN A 123 15.08 6.09 8.44
N ASN A 124 15.18 6.93 9.46
CA ASN A 124 14.95 8.38 9.39
C ASN A 124 13.54 8.81 8.94
N LYS A 125 12.55 7.91 8.95
CA LYS A 125 11.15 8.18 8.55
C LYS A 125 10.18 7.95 9.69
N THR A 126 10.28 6.78 10.33
CA THR A 126 9.47 6.46 11.50
C THR A 126 10.32 5.68 12.49
N ASP A 127 10.26 6.10 13.74
CA ASP A 127 10.83 5.42 14.89
C ASP A 127 9.88 5.58 16.07
N PHE A 128 9.94 4.64 16.99
CA PHE A 128 9.14 4.65 18.20
C PHE A 128 9.93 3.98 19.32
N THR A 129 9.54 4.29 20.55
CA THR A 129 10.07 3.61 21.74
C THR A 129 8.90 2.94 22.44
N TYR A 130 9.01 1.62 22.57
CA TYR A 130 7.95 0.73 23.08
C TYR A 130 6.71 0.68 22.19
N GLY A 131 5.91 -0.35 22.39
CA GLY A 131 4.67 -0.56 21.64
C GLY A 131 4.53 -1.99 21.18
N LYS A 132 3.67 -2.20 20.20
CA LYS A 132 3.42 -3.49 19.59
C LYS A 132 3.58 -3.37 18.08
N VAL A 133 4.48 -4.16 17.53
CA VAL A 133 4.65 -4.30 16.09
C VAL A 133 3.88 -5.54 15.64
N VAL A 134 3.06 -5.37 14.61
CA VAL A 134 2.35 -6.48 13.96
C VAL A 134 2.67 -6.41 12.49
N VAL A 135 3.16 -7.52 11.95
CA VAL A 135 3.40 -7.68 10.51
C VAL A 135 2.67 -8.92 10.03
N SER A 136 1.91 -8.78 8.96
CA SER A 136 1.33 -9.90 8.23
C SER A 136 2.18 -10.15 6.99
N ALA A 137 2.82 -11.32 6.91
CA ALA A 137 3.71 -11.65 5.81
C ALA A 137 3.57 -13.11 5.39
N LYS A 138 3.72 -13.35 4.09
CA LYS A 138 3.94 -14.69 3.54
C LYS A 138 5.39 -14.83 3.14
N VAL A 139 6.09 -15.77 3.78
CA VAL A 139 7.50 -16.05 3.48
C VAL A 139 7.65 -16.97 2.26
N PRO A 140 8.72 -16.83 1.46
CA PRO A 140 8.99 -17.73 0.34
C PRO A 140 9.57 -19.07 0.83
N GLU A 141 9.44 -20.10 0.02
CA GLU A 141 10.01 -21.43 0.28
C GLU A 141 11.18 -21.70 -0.66
N GLY A 142 12.25 -22.29 -0.15
CA GLY A 142 13.41 -22.71 -0.93
C GLY A 142 14.73 -22.61 -0.16
N GLN A 143 15.66 -23.50 -0.47
CA GLN A 143 16.98 -23.50 0.16
C GLN A 143 17.74 -22.21 -0.19
N GLY A 144 18.32 -21.57 0.83
CA GLY A 144 19.12 -20.35 0.71
C GLY A 144 18.32 -19.05 0.78
N LEU A 145 16.98 -19.11 0.74
CA LEU A 145 16.15 -17.93 1.01
C LEU A 145 16.16 -17.61 2.50
N TRP A 146 16.38 -16.33 2.82
CA TRP A 146 16.42 -15.83 4.19
C TRP A 146 15.59 -14.54 4.30
N PRO A 147 14.25 -14.64 4.39
CA PRO A 147 13.41 -13.47 4.65
C PRO A 147 13.61 -13.00 6.10
N ALA A 148 13.70 -11.69 6.31
CA ALA A 148 13.86 -11.09 7.63
C ALA A 148 12.95 -9.87 7.79
N ILE A 149 12.32 -9.76 8.96
CA ILE A 149 11.60 -8.58 9.44
C ILE A 149 12.23 -8.27 10.79
N TRP A 150 12.94 -7.16 10.86
CA TRP A 150 13.78 -6.85 12.00
C TRP A 150 13.86 -5.34 12.21
N MET A 151 14.37 -4.95 13.37
CA MET A 151 14.47 -3.56 13.78
C MET A 151 15.86 -3.23 14.31
N MET A 152 16.31 -2.03 13.96
CA MET A 152 17.53 -1.40 14.47
C MET A 152 17.20 -0.14 15.27
N PRO A 153 18.05 0.24 16.23
CA PRO A 153 17.91 1.52 16.92
C PRO A 153 18.11 2.67 15.95
N LYS A 154 17.36 3.77 16.15
CA LYS A 154 17.48 4.99 15.34
C LYS A 154 18.91 5.54 15.33
N ASP A 155 19.58 5.51 16.48
CA ASP A 155 20.95 5.94 16.65
C ASP A 155 21.81 4.75 17.12
N GLU A 156 22.49 4.11 16.17
CA GLU A 156 23.39 2.98 16.43
C GLU A 156 24.66 3.37 17.21
N SER A 157 24.92 4.67 17.40
CA SER A 157 26.07 5.14 18.19
C SER A 157 25.73 5.35 19.66
N HIS A 158 24.45 5.49 20.00
CA HIS A 158 24.00 5.90 21.34
C HIS A 158 24.51 4.99 22.47
N TYR A 159 24.48 3.67 22.25
CA TYR A 159 25.00 2.66 23.20
C TYR A 159 26.28 1.95 22.68
N GLY A 160 26.84 2.43 21.56
CA GLY A 160 27.95 1.82 20.82
C GLY A 160 27.48 0.90 19.69
N GLN A 161 28.37 0.67 18.71
CA GLN A 161 28.05 -0.07 17.48
C GLN A 161 27.55 -1.50 17.72
N TRP A 162 26.89 -2.07 16.71
CA TRP A 162 26.38 -3.44 16.73
C TRP A 162 27.45 -4.43 17.25
N PRO A 163 27.09 -5.35 18.16
CA PRO A 163 25.73 -5.63 18.65
C PRO A 163 25.29 -4.80 19.86
N LYS A 164 26.09 -3.84 20.34
CA LYS A 164 25.79 -3.10 21.59
C LYS A 164 24.57 -2.19 21.48
N CYS A 165 24.32 -1.65 20.29
CA CYS A 165 23.17 -0.79 20.04
C CYS A 165 21.82 -1.54 20.11
N GLY A 166 21.85 -2.87 19.95
CA GLY A 166 20.68 -3.73 19.94
C GLY A 166 20.15 -4.01 18.54
N GLU A 167 19.43 -5.12 18.43
CA GLU A 167 18.76 -5.61 17.23
C GLU A 167 17.55 -6.43 17.71
N ILE A 168 16.41 -6.31 17.03
CA ILE A 168 15.21 -7.10 17.31
C ILE A 168 14.76 -7.77 16.02
N ASP A 169 14.98 -9.08 15.93
CA ASP A 169 14.40 -9.94 14.90
C ASP A 169 12.98 -10.36 15.32
N ILE A 170 11.96 -9.99 14.52
CA ILE A 170 10.53 -10.17 14.84
C ILE A 170 10.03 -11.56 14.41
#